data_AF-A0A4V3SJ80-F1
#
_entry.id   AF-A0A4V3SJ80-F1
#
_cell.length_a   1.000
_cell.length_b   1.000
_cell.length_c   1.000
_cell.angle_alpha   90.00
_cell.angle_beta   90.00
_cell.angle_gamma   90.00
#
_symmetry.space_group_name_H-M   'P 1'
#
loop_
_entity.id
_entity.type
_entity.pdbx_description
1 polymer ?
#
loop_
_entity_poly.entity_id
_entity_poly.type
_entity_poly.pdbx_seq_one_letter_code
_entity_poly.pdbx_strand_id
1 'polypeptide(L)'
;MAAPLGDPLFELLLPHIPPESAPPPTLATSYLTRLTSLPFSALTTTEPASLSSAAHSTNLALQSLASRSHRSIITSANHLSTLPASIASVSDSLKELISAIPDLDNALTSFTTTYTRDSPALKKRAEHRILHANLERILDILHLPTLLQSLIASSNYPAALETIAHAKRLTVLYPDSLAIASIAEETEQLRLTLVSNLLTTLRGALKLPIAMKTVGFLRRANVTDLPALFLVCRFAYIRSLIDALSPLKVLADEPGASGIQAERYLKRWLEVIREQSFGVVSMYRSIFPATSQSSSTSGHIRRSSSMSFAEEIEEPVEQPGPDPVAGFVEALVEMMDETLGRYLPKVTEKSVRESLLTHVLYASGSLGRLGGELAGVLGEGVFESEEEFVKVMTRQRALAGKLEALAATRGVV
;
A
#
# COMPACT_ATOMS: atom_id res chain seq x y z
N MET A 1 77.97 -30.00 -62.55
CA MET A 1 76.74 -29.62 -63.28
C MET A 1 77.21 -29.09 -64.62
N ALA A 2 76.95 -29.84 -65.69
CA ALA A 2 77.67 -29.78 -66.96
C ALA A 2 77.50 -28.44 -67.69
N ALA A 3 78.63 -27.82 -68.05
CA ALA A 3 78.70 -26.80 -69.08
C ALA A 3 78.32 -27.46 -70.43
N PRO A 4 77.27 -27.03 -71.12
CA PRO A 4 77.05 -27.48 -72.48
C PRO A 4 78.17 -26.88 -73.34
N LEU A 5 78.81 -27.76 -74.12
CA LEU A 5 79.86 -27.46 -75.08
C LEU A 5 79.54 -26.13 -75.78
N GLY A 6 80.39 -25.12 -75.57
CA GLY A 6 80.34 -23.90 -76.35
C GLY A 6 80.57 -24.26 -77.80
N ASP A 7 79.56 -23.99 -78.64
CA ASP A 7 79.71 -24.11 -80.09
C ASP A 7 80.94 -23.28 -80.50
N PRO A 8 81.89 -23.82 -81.29
CA PRO A 8 83.09 -23.09 -81.72
C PRO A 8 82.73 -21.81 -82.50
N LEU A 9 81.52 -21.74 -83.04
CA LEU A 9 80.94 -20.55 -83.67
C LEU A 9 80.56 -19.45 -82.66
N PHE A 10 80.10 -19.80 -81.46
CA PHE A 10 79.78 -18.82 -80.41
C PHE A 10 81.06 -18.15 -79.90
N GLU A 11 82.13 -18.92 -79.75
CA GLU A 11 83.45 -18.44 -79.32
C GLU A 11 84.11 -17.54 -80.40
N LEU A 12 83.85 -17.81 -81.68
CA LEU A 12 84.31 -17.00 -82.83
C LEU A 12 83.51 -15.69 -83.03
N LEU A 13 82.24 -15.67 -82.64
CA LEU A 13 81.36 -14.49 -82.74
C LEU A 13 81.43 -13.57 -81.51
N LEU A 14 81.89 -14.10 -80.37
CA LEU A 14 82.06 -13.39 -79.10
C LEU A 14 82.87 -12.07 -79.18
N PRO A 15 83.97 -11.97 -79.95
CA PRO A 15 84.74 -10.73 -80.10
C PRO A 15 84.00 -9.62 -80.86
N HIS A 16 82.95 -9.97 -81.59
CA HIS A 16 82.18 -9.05 -82.43
C HIS A 16 80.83 -8.65 -81.81
N ILE A 17 80.52 -9.14 -80.61
CA ILE A 17 79.30 -8.81 -79.86
C ILE A 17 79.64 -7.79 -78.76
N PRO A 18 78.93 -6.65 -78.66
CA PRO A 18 79.15 -5.69 -77.57
C PRO A 18 78.84 -6.34 -76.20
N PRO A 19 79.69 -6.15 -75.18
CA PRO A 19 79.65 -6.92 -73.92
C PRO A 19 78.39 -6.67 -73.06
N GLU A 20 77.64 -5.60 -73.32
CA GLU A 20 76.45 -5.21 -72.56
C GLU A 20 75.19 -6.00 -72.97
N SER A 21 75.24 -6.78 -74.05
CA SER A 21 74.11 -7.53 -74.62
C SER A 21 74.39 -9.04 -74.72
N ALA A 22 75.15 -9.62 -73.78
CA ALA A 22 75.40 -11.06 -73.77
C ALA A 22 74.13 -11.85 -73.35
N PRO A 23 73.53 -12.67 -74.23
CA PRO A 23 72.33 -13.43 -73.90
C PRO A 23 72.66 -14.67 -73.04
N PRO A 24 71.68 -15.22 -72.29
CA PRO A 24 71.86 -16.48 -71.57
C PRO A 24 72.18 -17.64 -72.53
N PRO A 25 73.06 -18.58 -72.12
CA PRO A 25 73.72 -19.53 -73.02
C PRO A 25 72.76 -20.50 -73.74
N THR A 26 71.61 -20.81 -73.14
CA THR A 26 70.62 -21.75 -73.69
C THR A 26 69.83 -21.19 -74.88
N LEU A 27 69.57 -19.88 -74.89
CA LEU A 27 68.89 -19.23 -76.01
C LEU A 27 69.86 -19.00 -77.18
N ALA A 28 71.12 -18.70 -76.86
CA ALA A 28 72.18 -18.53 -77.86
C ALA A 28 72.39 -19.80 -78.70
N THR A 29 72.47 -20.99 -78.09
CA THR A 29 72.66 -22.26 -78.82
C THR A 29 71.47 -22.61 -79.73
N SER A 30 70.24 -22.33 -79.29
CA SER A 30 69.04 -22.55 -80.12
C SER A 30 68.97 -21.63 -81.35
N TYR A 31 69.50 -20.42 -81.23
CA TYR A 31 69.58 -19.49 -82.35
C TYR A 31 70.72 -19.85 -83.30
N LEU A 32 71.89 -20.22 -82.78
CA LEU A 32 73.05 -20.63 -83.57
C LEU A 32 72.79 -21.86 -84.43
N THR A 33 72.13 -22.89 -83.87
CA THR A 33 71.70 -24.07 -84.65
C THR A 33 70.78 -23.69 -85.82
N ARG A 34 69.89 -22.71 -85.62
CA ARG A 34 69.07 -22.15 -86.70
C ARG A 34 69.93 -21.44 -87.74
N LEU A 35 70.90 -20.63 -87.35
CA LEU A 35 71.81 -19.95 -88.29
C LEU A 35 72.59 -20.93 -89.17
N THR A 36 73.07 -22.03 -88.60
CA THR A 36 73.80 -23.06 -89.36
C THR A 36 72.94 -23.83 -90.37
N SER A 37 71.61 -23.75 -90.26
CA SER A 37 70.67 -24.45 -91.16
C SER A 37 70.21 -23.61 -92.36
N LEU A 38 70.58 -22.33 -92.44
CA LEU A 38 70.16 -21.44 -93.54
C LEU A 38 71.29 -21.23 -94.59
N PRO A 39 70.95 -21.08 -95.88
CA PRO A 39 71.93 -20.81 -96.94
C PRO A 39 72.49 -19.37 -96.86
N PHE A 40 73.75 -19.19 -97.28
CA PHE A 40 74.51 -17.92 -97.14
C PHE A 40 73.79 -16.69 -97.71
N SER A 41 73.09 -16.81 -98.83
CA SER A 41 72.31 -15.72 -99.43
C SER A 41 71.13 -15.26 -98.53
N ALA A 42 70.54 -16.16 -97.76
CA ALA A 42 69.46 -15.86 -96.83
C ALA A 42 69.97 -15.22 -95.52
N LEU A 43 71.16 -15.62 -95.05
CA LEU A 43 71.83 -15.01 -93.89
C LEU A 43 72.15 -13.52 -94.14
N THR A 44 72.66 -13.16 -95.32
CA THR A 44 73.08 -11.77 -95.58
C THR A 44 71.93 -10.82 -95.86
N THR A 45 70.82 -11.30 -96.44
CA THR A 45 69.74 -10.42 -96.94
C THR A 45 68.43 -10.53 -96.15
N THR A 46 68.02 -11.73 -95.75
CA THR A 46 66.70 -11.96 -95.16
C THR A 46 66.72 -12.01 -93.63
N GLU A 47 67.80 -12.51 -93.05
CA GLU A 47 67.92 -12.63 -91.60
C GLU A 47 67.98 -11.29 -90.84
N PRO A 48 68.83 -10.30 -91.20
CA PRO A 48 68.86 -9.02 -90.49
C PRO A 48 67.54 -8.24 -90.62
N ALA A 49 66.86 -8.39 -91.76
CA ALA A 49 65.50 -7.85 -91.95
C ALA A 49 64.48 -8.57 -91.04
N SER A 50 64.60 -9.89 -90.88
CA SER A 50 63.72 -10.67 -90.00
C SER A 50 63.99 -10.41 -88.51
N LEU A 51 65.25 -10.21 -88.11
CA LEU A 51 65.65 -9.89 -86.75
C LEU A 51 65.21 -8.48 -86.36
N SER A 52 65.42 -7.49 -87.23
CA SER A 52 64.93 -6.13 -86.99
C SER A 52 63.41 -6.08 -86.94
N SER A 53 62.72 -6.85 -87.80
CA SER A 53 61.26 -7.02 -87.74
C SER A 53 60.79 -7.70 -86.45
N ALA A 54 61.47 -8.76 -85.98
CA ALA A 54 61.15 -9.46 -84.73
C ALA A 54 61.47 -8.63 -83.48
N ALA A 55 62.58 -7.88 -83.48
CA ALA A 55 62.92 -6.95 -82.42
C ALA A 55 61.93 -5.79 -82.37
N HIS A 56 61.51 -5.28 -83.53
CA HIS A 56 60.48 -4.24 -83.59
C HIS A 56 59.12 -4.80 -83.12
N SER A 57 58.73 -6.01 -83.54
CA SER A 57 57.47 -6.62 -83.12
C SER A 57 57.45 -6.97 -81.63
N THR A 58 58.56 -7.45 -81.06
CA THR A 58 58.67 -7.70 -79.61
C THR A 58 58.72 -6.42 -78.80
N ASN A 59 59.39 -5.37 -79.27
CA ASN A 59 59.34 -4.06 -78.61
C ASN A 59 57.94 -3.45 -78.68
N LEU A 60 57.22 -3.58 -79.81
CA LEU A 60 55.82 -3.19 -79.89
C LEU A 60 54.92 -4.07 -79.01
N ALA A 61 55.22 -5.36 -78.88
CA ALA A 61 54.50 -6.26 -77.96
C ALA A 61 54.78 -5.90 -76.50
N LEU A 62 56.01 -5.55 -76.14
CA LEU A 62 56.38 -5.10 -74.80
C LEU A 62 55.82 -3.71 -74.51
N GLN A 63 55.85 -2.80 -75.47
CA GLN A 63 55.26 -1.46 -75.33
C GLN A 63 53.74 -1.54 -75.23
N SER A 64 53.09 -2.42 -76.00
CA SER A 64 51.65 -2.65 -75.89
C SER A 64 51.28 -3.42 -74.62
N LEU A 65 52.11 -4.34 -74.16
CA LEU A 65 51.91 -5.03 -72.89
C LEU A 65 52.11 -4.07 -71.72
N ALA A 66 53.16 -3.25 -71.74
CA ALA A 66 53.41 -2.22 -70.76
C ALA A 66 52.28 -1.19 -70.78
N SER A 67 51.87 -0.67 -71.95
CA SER A 67 50.76 0.30 -72.00
C SER A 67 49.44 -0.32 -71.51
N ARG A 68 49.13 -1.56 -71.90
CA ARG A 68 47.91 -2.26 -71.50
C ARG A 68 47.91 -2.67 -70.02
N SER A 69 49.05 -3.07 -69.47
CA SER A 69 49.12 -3.74 -68.16
C SER A 69 50.05 -3.09 -67.13
N HIS A 70 50.69 -1.94 -67.43
CA HIS A 70 51.56 -1.23 -66.47
C HIS A 70 50.84 -0.98 -65.15
N ARG A 71 49.54 -0.62 -65.19
CA ARG A 71 48.76 -0.42 -63.96
C ARG A 71 48.69 -1.70 -63.13
N SER A 72 48.46 -2.86 -63.75
CA SER A 72 48.43 -4.16 -63.07
C SER A 72 49.80 -4.57 -62.52
N ILE A 73 50.87 -4.27 -63.25
CA ILE A 73 52.24 -4.57 -62.82
C ILE A 73 52.64 -3.67 -61.64
N ILE A 74 52.33 -2.37 -61.73
CA ILE A 74 52.59 -1.40 -60.67
C ILE A 74 51.75 -1.73 -59.43
N THR A 75 50.46 -2.07 -59.58
CA THR A 75 49.65 -2.49 -58.43
C THR A 75 50.20 -3.76 -57.80
N SER A 76 50.64 -4.74 -58.61
CA SER A 76 51.23 -5.98 -58.08
C SER A 76 52.55 -5.72 -57.35
N ALA A 77 53.41 -4.85 -57.88
CA ALA A 77 54.65 -4.44 -57.24
C ALA A 77 54.39 -3.66 -55.93
N ASN A 78 53.38 -2.78 -55.92
CA ASN A 78 52.96 -2.06 -54.71
C ASN A 78 52.33 -3.00 -53.67
N HIS A 79 51.56 -4.00 -54.09
CA HIS A 79 51.07 -5.04 -53.17
C HIS A 79 52.22 -5.87 -52.61
N LEU A 80 53.21 -6.21 -53.43
CA LEU A 80 54.40 -6.94 -52.98
C LEU A 80 55.26 -6.11 -52.01
N SER A 81 55.36 -4.80 -52.20
CA SER A 81 56.12 -3.92 -51.30
C SER A 81 55.39 -3.65 -49.97
N THR A 82 54.05 -3.68 -49.97
CA THR A 82 53.23 -3.49 -48.76
C THR A 82 53.01 -4.78 -47.97
N LEU A 83 53.16 -5.94 -48.61
CA LEU A 83 52.98 -7.27 -48.01
C LEU A 83 53.89 -7.55 -46.80
N PRO A 84 55.19 -7.19 -46.79
CA PRO A 84 56.02 -7.34 -45.61
C PRO A 84 55.52 -6.53 -44.41
N ALA A 85 55.03 -5.31 -44.65
CA ALA A 85 54.50 -4.45 -43.59
C ALA A 85 53.17 -4.97 -43.05
N SER A 86 52.29 -5.50 -43.91
CA SER A 86 51.04 -6.12 -43.45
C SER A 86 51.28 -7.44 -42.74
N ILE A 87 52.27 -8.25 -43.16
CA ILE A 87 52.67 -9.45 -42.42
C ILE A 87 53.25 -9.09 -41.05
N ALA A 88 54.04 -8.03 -40.96
CA ALA A 88 54.56 -7.55 -39.68
C ALA A 88 53.43 -7.08 -38.75
N SER A 89 52.46 -6.30 -39.25
CA SER A 89 51.33 -5.85 -38.44
C SER A 89 50.42 -7.00 -38.00
N VAL A 90 50.21 -8.00 -38.88
CA VAL A 90 49.49 -9.23 -38.51
C VAL A 90 50.26 -10.02 -37.46
N SER A 91 51.59 -10.14 -37.59
CA SER A 91 52.42 -10.80 -36.58
C SER A 91 52.36 -10.09 -35.23
N ASP A 92 52.39 -8.76 -35.21
CA ASP A 92 52.36 -7.99 -33.97
C ASP A 92 50.97 -8.02 -33.31
N SER A 93 49.89 -7.91 -34.09
CA SER A 93 48.53 -8.11 -33.57
C SER A 93 48.28 -9.55 -33.09
N LEU A 94 48.91 -10.54 -33.72
CA LEU A 94 48.84 -11.94 -33.28
C LEU A 94 49.60 -12.12 -31.95
N LYS A 95 50.76 -11.48 -31.78
CA LYS A 95 51.48 -11.47 -30.49
C LYS A 95 50.68 -10.77 -29.39
N GLU A 96 50.05 -9.64 -29.70
CA GLU A 96 49.17 -8.93 -28.78
C GLU A 96 47.98 -9.81 -28.36
N LEU A 97 47.34 -10.48 -29.32
CA LEU A 97 46.26 -11.43 -29.04
C LEU A 97 46.73 -12.59 -28.16
N ILE A 98 47.91 -13.17 -28.45
CA ILE A 98 48.50 -14.23 -27.61
C ILE A 98 48.75 -13.73 -26.19
N SER A 99 49.18 -12.48 -26.02
CA SER A 99 49.41 -11.91 -24.70
C SER A 99 48.12 -11.61 -23.93
N ALA A 100 47.01 -11.32 -24.62
CA ALA A 100 45.73 -11.00 -24.01
C ALA A 100 44.89 -12.24 -23.63
N ILE A 101 45.11 -13.39 -24.28
CA ILE A 101 44.38 -14.64 -24.00
C ILE A 101 44.52 -15.10 -22.54
N PRO A 102 45.72 -15.11 -21.90
CA PRO A 102 45.86 -15.48 -20.50
C PRO A 102 45.09 -14.57 -19.55
N ASP A 103 45.07 -13.26 -19.81
CA ASP A 103 44.32 -12.31 -18.98
C ASP A 103 42.81 -12.55 -19.09
N LEU A 104 42.32 -12.88 -20.30
CA LEU A 104 40.93 -13.29 -20.51
C LEU A 104 40.61 -14.60 -19.78
N ASP A 105 41.51 -15.59 -19.82
CA ASP A 105 41.31 -16.87 -19.15
C ASP A 105 41.36 -16.72 -17.62
N ASN A 106 42.25 -15.89 -17.10
CA ASN A 106 42.30 -15.51 -15.68
C ASN A 106 41.02 -14.78 -15.25
N ALA A 107 40.49 -13.87 -16.07
CA ALA A 107 39.22 -13.21 -15.80
C ALA A 107 38.03 -14.17 -15.88
N LEU A 108 38.05 -15.13 -16.81
CA LEU A 108 37.01 -16.14 -16.98
C LEU A 108 37.00 -17.15 -15.83
N THR A 109 38.18 -17.61 -15.39
CA THR A 109 38.34 -18.48 -14.22
C THR A 109 37.94 -17.76 -12.93
N SER A 110 38.32 -16.48 -12.79
CA SER A 110 37.85 -15.64 -11.68
C SER A 110 36.33 -15.46 -11.69
N PHE A 111 35.73 -15.22 -12.87
CA PHE A 111 34.28 -15.08 -13.01
C PHE A 111 33.55 -16.40 -12.71
N THR A 112 34.02 -17.53 -13.25
CA THR A 112 33.38 -18.84 -13.04
C THR A 112 33.49 -19.32 -11.60
N THR A 113 34.59 -19.04 -10.91
CA THR A 113 34.75 -19.35 -9.47
C THR A 113 33.90 -18.45 -8.59
N THR A 114 33.86 -17.14 -8.87
CA THR A 114 33.08 -16.16 -8.08
C THR A 114 31.57 -16.27 -8.30
N TYR A 115 31.12 -16.62 -9.51
CA TYR A 115 29.70 -16.77 -9.88
C TYR A 115 29.29 -18.24 -10.05
N THR A 116 29.72 -19.09 -9.12
CA THR A 116 29.16 -20.44 -8.97
C THR A 116 27.73 -20.40 -8.43
N ARG A 117 26.93 -21.43 -8.73
CA ARG A 117 25.50 -21.49 -8.38
C ARG A 117 25.20 -21.24 -6.90
N ASP A 118 26.12 -21.59 -6.01
CA ASP A 118 25.97 -21.40 -4.56
C ASP A 118 26.61 -20.11 -4.02
N SER A 119 27.19 -19.28 -4.89
CA SER A 119 27.91 -18.09 -4.46
C SER A 119 26.98 -17.09 -3.77
N PRO A 120 27.45 -16.41 -2.71
CA PRO A 120 26.64 -15.47 -1.96
C PRO A 120 26.21 -14.27 -2.82
N ALA A 121 26.98 -13.92 -3.86
CA ALA A 121 26.64 -12.85 -4.80
C ALA A 121 25.41 -13.20 -5.66
N LEU A 122 25.31 -14.44 -6.13
CA LEU A 122 24.15 -14.91 -6.89
C LEU A 122 22.90 -15.05 -6.01
N LYS A 123 23.06 -15.53 -4.77
CA LYS A 123 21.96 -15.59 -3.78
C LYS A 123 21.42 -14.20 -3.47
N LYS A 124 22.30 -13.23 -3.15
CA LYS A 124 21.91 -11.82 -2.97
C LYS A 124 21.23 -11.24 -4.20
N ARG A 125 21.73 -11.52 -5.40
CA ARG A 125 21.10 -11.06 -6.65
C ARG A 125 19.72 -11.69 -6.86
N ALA A 126 19.54 -12.97 -6.51
CA ALA A 126 18.25 -13.63 -6.57
C ALA A 126 17.28 -13.04 -5.55
N GLU A 127 17.71 -12.82 -4.31
CA GLU A 127 16.94 -12.14 -3.26
C GLU A 127 16.52 -10.73 -3.70
N HIS A 128 17.45 -9.92 -4.23
CA HIS A 128 17.15 -8.59 -4.75
C HIS A 128 16.16 -8.65 -5.92
N ARG A 129 16.25 -9.66 -6.79
CA ARG A 129 15.31 -9.83 -7.90
C ARG A 129 13.90 -10.16 -7.40
N ILE A 130 13.79 -11.02 -6.38
CA ILE A 130 12.50 -11.36 -5.75
C ILE A 130 11.93 -10.12 -5.05
N LEU A 131 12.75 -9.38 -4.33
CA LEU A 131 12.35 -8.14 -3.67
C LEU A 131 11.88 -7.10 -4.69
N HIS A 132 12.62 -6.90 -5.77
CA HIS A 132 12.26 -5.96 -6.83
C HIS A 132 10.94 -6.34 -7.50
N ALA A 133 10.73 -7.63 -7.79
CA ALA A 133 9.48 -8.11 -8.37
C ALA A 133 8.27 -7.95 -7.43
N ASN A 134 8.47 -7.90 -6.11
CA ASN A 134 7.41 -7.72 -5.12
C ASN A 134 7.39 -6.33 -4.49
N LEU A 135 8.21 -5.39 -4.99
CA LEU A 135 8.40 -4.08 -4.37
C LEU A 135 7.09 -3.31 -4.28
N GLU A 136 6.32 -3.25 -5.37
CA GLU A 136 5.03 -2.53 -5.41
C GLU A 136 4.05 -3.07 -4.36
N ARG A 137 3.97 -4.40 -4.21
CA ARG A 137 3.08 -5.04 -3.23
C ARG A 137 3.51 -4.76 -1.79
N ILE A 138 4.82 -4.74 -1.53
CA ILE A 138 5.35 -4.42 -0.20
C ILE A 138 5.10 -2.95 0.11
N LEU A 139 5.26 -2.08 -0.89
CA LEU A 139 5.00 -0.65 -0.78
C LEU A 139 3.51 -0.40 -0.48
N ASP A 140 2.59 -1.08 -1.17
CA ASP A 140 1.15 -1.01 -0.90
C ASP A 140 0.81 -1.42 0.55
N ILE A 141 1.45 -2.48 1.06
CA ILE A 141 1.30 -2.91 2.46
C ILE A 141 1.81 -1.83 3.42
N LEU A 142 2.97 -1.22 3.11
CA LEU A 142 3.54 -0.14 3.91
C LEU A 142 2.69 1.13 3.89
N HIS A 143 1.93 1.37 2.82
CA HIS A 143 1.01 2.50 2.72
C HIS A 143 -0.33 2.30 3.44
N LEU A 144 -0.65 1.10 3.95
CA LEU A 144 -1.93 0.83 4.61
C LEU A 144 -2.25 1.80 5.77
N PRO A 145 -1.32 2.16 6.69
CA PRO A 145 -1.59 3.14 7.74
C PRO A 145 -1.93 4.53 7.19
N THR A 146 -1.19 4.99 6.17
CA THR A 146 -1.44 6.28 5.53
C THR A 146 -2.80 6.32 4.81
N LEU A 147 -3.18 5.21 4.17
CA LEU A 147 -4.48 5.04 3.55
C LEU A 147 -5.59 5.05 4.61
N LEU A 148 -5.39 4.33 5.73
CA LEU A 148 -6.34 4.34 6.85
C LEU A 148 -6.53 5.74 7.43
N GLN A 149 -5.46 6.51 7.58
CA GLN A 149 -5.53 7.90 8.05
C GLN A 149 -6.38 8.77 7.10
N SER A 150 -6.20 8.64 5.78
CA SER A 150 -7.02 9.34 4.78
C SER A 150 -8.49 8.91 4.79
N LEU A 151 -8.77 7.61 4.98
CA LEU A 151 -10.14 7.11 5.10
C LEU A 151 -10.84 7.63 6.37
N ILE A 152 -10.11 7.76 7.48
CA ILE A 152 -10.62 8.35 8.71
C ILE A 152 -10.93 9.84 8.50
N ALA A 153 -10.03 10.58 7.84
CA ALA A 153 -10.23 12.00 7.55
C ALA A 153 -11.44 12.25 6.63
N SER A 154 -11.67 11.36 5.65
CA SER A 154 -12.83 11.42 4.74
C SER A 154 -14.12 10.84 5.34
N SER A 155 -14.11 10.41 6.61
CA SER A 155 -15.25 9.78 7.29
C SER A 155 -15.80 8.51 6.60
N ASN A 156 -14.99 7.83 5.79
CA ASN A 156 -15.36 6.56 5.15
C ASN A 156 -15.05 5.38 6.08
N TYR A 157 -15.84 5.26 7.15
CA TYR A 157 -15.66 4.24 8.19
C TYR A 157 -15.75 2.78 7.70
N PRO A 158 -16.62 2.40 6.74
CA PRO A 158 -16.67 1.01 6.23
C PRO A 158 -15.34 0.54 5.65
N ALA A 159 -14.74 1.32 4.75
CA ALA A 159 -13.47 0.98 4.12
C ALA A 159 -12.32 1.00 5.15
N ALA A 160 -12.35 1.95 6.11
CA ALA A 160 -11.36 2.00 7.19
C ALA A 160 -11.39 0.75 8.08
N LEU A 161 -12.57 0.19 8.36
CA LEU A 161 -12.69 -1.04 9.14
C LEU A 161 -12.20 -2.27 8.36
N GLU A 162 -12.39 -2.30 7.04
CA GLU A 162 -11.87 -3.35 6.18
C GLU A 162 -10.34 -3.34 6.13
N THR A 163 -9.70 -2.17 6.08
CA THR A 163 -8.24 -2.05 6.10
C THR A 163 -7.65 -2.45 7.45
N ILE A 164 -8.32 -2.11 8.56
CA ILE A 164 -7.95 -2.61 9.90
C ILE A 164 -8.06 -4.14 9.96
N ALA A 165 -9.15 -4.71 9.44
CA ALA A 165 -9.31 -6.18 9.38
C ALA A 165 -8.28 -6.84 8.44
N HIS A 166 -7.84 -6.16 7.38
CA HIS A 166 -6.76 -6.62 6.51
C HIS A 166 -5.40 -6.61 7.24
N ALA A 167 -5.07 -5.52 7.94
CA ALA A 167 -3.85 -5.43 8.75
C ALA A 167 -3.78 -6.53 9.82
N LYS A 168 -4.89 -6.81 10.51
CA LYS A 168 -4.98 -7.92 11.47
C LYS A 168 -4.86 -9.31 10.84
N ARG A 169 -5.26 -9.49 9.57
CA ARG A 169 -5.03 -10.75 8.86
C ARG A 169 -3.56 -10.88 8.45
N LEU A 170 -2.92 -9.79 8.05
CA LEU A 170 -1.49 -9.79 7.71
C LEU A 170 -0.61 -10.17 8.90
N THR A 171 -0.92 -9.72 10.11
CA THR A 171 -0.15 -10.11 11.31
C THR A 171 -0.25 -11.59 11.61
N VAL A 172 -1.42 -12.19 11.42
CA VAL A 172 -1.62 -13.65 11.60
C VAL A 172 -0.89 -14.44 10.54
N LEU A 173 -0.83 -13.95 9.29
CA LEU A 173 -0.14 -14.62 8.19
C LEU A 173 1.39 -14.53 8.29
N TYR A 174 1.93 -13.47 8.88
CA TYR A 174 3.37 -13.19 8.90
C TYR A 174 3.88 -12.71 10.28
N PRO A 175 3.80 -13.56 11.32
CA PRO A 175 4.15 -13.19 12.69
C PRO A 175 5.63 -12.81 12.88
N ASP A 176 6.53 -13.37 12.09
CA ASP A 176 7.99 -13.19 12.25
C ASP A 176 8.51 -11.84 11.72
N SER A 177 7.67 -11.07 11.03
CA SER A 177 8.10 -9.86 10.32
C SER A 177 7.90 -8.60 11.16
N LEU A 178 9.01 -7.93 11.51
CA LEU A 178 9.00 -6.69 12.31
C LEU A 178 8.27 -5.54 11.61
N ALA A 179 8.34 -5.47 10.27
CA ALA A 179 7.65 -4.43 9.50
C ALA A 179 6.12 -4.54 9.62
N ILE A 180 5.58 -5.76 9.59
CA ILE A 180 4.13 -5.98 9.74
C ILE A 180 3.71 -5.75 11.18
N ALA A 181 4.56 -6.06 12.16
CA ALA A 181 4.33 -5.70 13.57
C ALA A 181 4.22 -4.17 13.75
N SER A 182 5.12 -3.39 13.13
CA SER A 182 5.07 -1.92 13.14
C SER A 182 3.78 -1.39 12.51
N ILE A 183 3.40 -1.92 11.33
CA ILE A 183 2.15 -1.53 10.63
C ILE A 183 0.92 -1.87 11.49
N ALA A 184 0.95 -3.00 12.20
CA ALA A 184 -0.13 -3.41 13.09
C ALA A 184 -0.29 -2.46 14.27
N GLU A 185 0.82 -2.02 14.87
CA GLU A 185 0.81 -1.05 15.96
C GLU A 185 0.25 0.30 15.49
N GLU A 186 0.73 0.82 14.35
CA GLU A 186 0.23 2.07 13.78
C GLU A 186 -1.27 1.99 13.42
N THR A 187 -1.71 0.88 12.82
CA THR A 187 -3.12 0.69 12.48
C THR A 187 -4.01 0.56 13.72
N GLU A 188 -3.49 0.01 14.81
CA GLU A 188 -4.20 -0.06 16.09
C GLU A 188 -4.32 1.31 16.75
N GLN A 189 -3.28 2.15 16.70
CA GLN A 189 -3.35 3.56 17.12
C GLN A 189 -4.41 4.33 16.32
N LEU A 190 -4.43 4.17 14.99
CA LEU A 190 -5.44 4.79 14.12
C LEU A 190 -6.85 4.24 14.37
N ARG A 191 -6.99 2.96 14.75
CA ARG A 191 -8.26 2.38 15.19
C ARG A 191 -8.79 3.13 16.41
N LEU A 192 -7.94 3.44 17.39
CA LEU A 192 -8.34 4.22 18.57
C LEU A 192 -8.80 5.63 18.18
N THR A 193 -8.14 6.28 17.22
CA THR A 193 -8.59 7.58 16.67
C THR A 193 -9.95 7.48 15.99
N LEU A 194 -10.17 6.42 15.19
CA LEU A 194 -11.47 6.14 14.58
C LEU A 194 -12.56 5.96 15.64
N VAL A 195 -12.28 5.17 16.69
CA VAL A 195 -13.20 4.97 17.81
C VAL A 195 -13.48 6.29 18.53
N SER A 196 -12.48 7.13 18.77
CA SER A 196 -12.71 8.44 19.38
C SER A 196 -13.61 9.34 18.53
N ASN A 197 -13.46 9.32 17.20
CA ASN A 197 -14.32 10.07 16.29
C ASN A 197 -15.75 9.52 16.30
N LEU A 198 -15.93 8.20 16.35
CA LEU A 198 -17.26 7.62 16.50
C LEU A 198 -17.90 7.96 17.86
N LEU A 199 -17.12 7.99 18.95
CA LEU A 199 -17.61 8.39 20.27
C LEU A 199 -17.99 9.87 20.32
N THR A 200 -17.24 10.77 19.67
CA THR A 200 -17.65 12.17 19.55
C THR A 200 -18.92 12.31 18.73
N THR A 201 -19.10 11.51 17.66
CA THR A 201 -20.39 11.51 16.95
C THR A 201 -21.53 11.07 17.86
N LEU A 202 -21.36 10.02 18.68
CA LEU A 202 -22.37 9.53 19.63
C LEU A 202 -22.74 10.52 20.74
N ARG A 203 -21.81 11.40 21.11
CA ARG A 203 -22.03 12.51 22.05
C ARG A 203 -22.79 13.70 21.44
N GLY A 204 -23.10 13.66 20.16
CA GLY A 204 -23.89 14.70 19.48
C GLY A 204 -25.40 14.41 19.45
N ALA A 205 -26.14 15.30 18.78
CA ALA A 205 -27.54 15.07 18.45
C ALA A 205 -27.63 14.04 17.31
N LEU A 206 -28.15 12.83 17.57
CA LEU A 206 -28.31 11.81 16.52
C LEU A 206 -29.71 11.22 16.47
N LYS A 207 -30.13 10.89 15.25
CA LYS A 207 -31.30 10.08 14.96
C LYS A 207 -30.96 8.59 15.06
N LEU A 208 -31.97 7.76 15.35
CA LEU A 208 -31.84 6.31 15.51
C LEU A 208 -31.05 5.61 14.37
N PRO A 209 -31.29 5.89 13.06
CA PRO A 209 -30.57 5.19 11.99
C PRO A 209 -29.06 5.46 11.99
N ILE A 210 -28.64 6.67 12.37
CA ILE A 210 -27.22 7.03 12.44
C ILE A 210 -26.60 6.37 13.66
N ALA A 211 -27.30 6.37 14.80
CA ALA A 211 -26.86 5.69 16.01
C ALA A 211 -26.68 4.17 15.80
N MET A 212 -27.60 3.52 15.08
CA MET A 212 -27.46 2.10 14.73
C MET A 212 -26.21 1.84 13.88
N LYS A 213 -25.94 2.71 12.88
CA LYS A 213 -24.75 2.60 12.03
C LYS A 213 -23.46 2.80 12.81
N THR A 214 -23.39 3.84 13.65
CA THR A 214 -22.18 4.12 14.44
C THR A 214 -21.90 3.02 15.46
N VAL A 215 -22.93 2.49 16.13
CA VAL A 215 -22.80 1.32 17.01
C VAL A 215 -22.37 0.08 16.21
N GLY A 216 -22.90 -0.11 15.00
CA GLY A 216 -22.44 -1.17 14.09
C GLY A 216 -20.95 -1.06 13.74
N PHE A 217 -20.45 0.15 13.49
CA PHE A 217 -19.04 0.40 13.24
C PHE A 217 -18.18 0.16 14.49
N LEU A 218 -18.63 0.59 15.67
CA LEU A 218 -17.94 0.33 16.94
C LEU A 218 -17.86 -1.16 17.27
N ARG A 219 -18.92 -1.92 16.96
CA ARG A 219 -18.92 -3.39 17.11
C ARG A 219 -17.87 -4.04 16.22
N ARG A 220 -17.78 -3.62 14.95
CA ARG A 220 -16.75 -4.10 14.01
C ARG A 220 -15.33 -3.66 14.39
N ALA A 221 -15.19 -2.56 15.13
CA ALA A 221 -13.93 -2.10 15.69
C ALA A 221 -13.50 -2.87 16.96
N ASN A 222 -14.26 -3.89 17.38
CA ASN A 222 -14.02 -4.71 18.58
C ASN A 222 -13.94 -3.90 19.88
N VAL A 223 -14.86 -2.95 20.08
CA VAL A 223 -15.00 -2.23 21.35
C VAL A 223 -15.81 -3.09 22.34
N THR A 224 -15.25 -3.32 23.54
CA THR A 224 -15.94 -4.01 24.65
C THR A 224 -16.96 -3.09 25.32
N ASP A 225 -17.93 -3.66 26.04
CA ASP A 225 -18.94 -2.92 26.83
C ASP A 225 -19.71 -1.84 26.08
N LEU A 226 -19.95 -2.08 24.79
CA LEU A 226 -20.66 -1.17 23.89
C LEU A 226 -22.02 -0.67 24.43
N PRO A 227 -22.84 -1.48 25.13
CA PRO A 227 -24.09 -1.01 25.71
C PRO A 227 -23.88 0.06 26.80
N ALA A 228 -22.93 -0.15 27.71
CA ALA A 228 -22.60 0.80 28.76
C ALA A 228 -21.96 2.07 28.18
N LEU A 229 -21.01 1.91 27.26
CA LEU A 229 -20.32 3.02 26.60
C LEU A 229 -21.30 3.92 25.81
N PHE A 230 -22.30 3.32 25.16
CA PHE A 230 -23.37 4.06 24.51
C PHE A 230 -24.11 4.95 25.51
N LEU A 231 -24.53 4.40 26.64
CA LEU A 231 -25.27 5.16 27.67
C LEU A 231 -24.41 6.27 28.28
N VAL A 232 -23.12 6.02 28.55
CA VAL A 232 -22.18 7.05 29.03
C VAL A 232 -22.03 8.19 28.02
N CYS A 233 -21.89 7.89 26.73
CA CYS A 233 -21.82 8.92 25.68
C CYS A 233 -23.12 9.73 25.58
N ARG A 234 -24.27 9.07 25.76
CA ARG A 234 -25.57 9.72 25.77
C ARG A 234 -25.82 10.56 27.01
N PHE A 235 -25.35 10.12 28.17
CA PHE A 235 -25.37 10.92 29.39
C PHE A 235 -24.50 12.18 29.25
N ALA A 236 -23.30 12.06 28.66
CA ALA A 236 -22.46 13.21 28.35
C ALA A 236 -23.16 14.19 27.38
N TYR A 237 -23.92 13.68 26.41
CA TYR A 237 -24.75 14.53 25.54
C TYR A 237 -25.84 15.28 26.32
N ILE A 238 -26.58 14.58 27.20
CA ILE A 238 -27.58 15.22 28.07
C ILE A 238 -26.94 16.32 28.92
N ARG A 239 -25.77 16.05 29.52
CA ARG A 239 -25.03 17.05 30.29
C ARG A 239 -24.64 18.26 29.44
N SER A 240 -24.17 18.06 28.21
CA SER A 240 -23.84 19.16 27.30
C SER A 240 -25.06 20.03 26.94
N LEU A 241 -26.26 19.42 26.84
CA LEU A 241 -27.51 20.15 26.62
C LEU A 241 -27.91 20.97 27.86
N ILE A 242 -27.66 20.43 29.05
CA ILE A 242 -27.89 21.14 30.31
C ILE A 242 -26.90 22.30 30.46
N ASP A 243 -25.63 22.11 30.09
CA ASP A 243 -24.63 23.16 30.10
C ASP A 243 -24.97 24.28 29.10
N ALA A 244 -25.68 23.99 28.00
CA ALA A 244 -26.22 25.01 27.11
C ALA A 244 -27.33 25.86 27.75
N LEU A 245 -27.95 25.39 28.84
CA LEU A 245 -28.89 26.17 29.68
C LEU A 245 -28.16 27.02 30.73
N SER A 246 -26.82 27.02 30.76
CA SER A 246 -26.00 27.86 31.66
C SER A 246 -26.42 29.33 31.76
N PRO A 247 -26.80 30.07 30.70
CA PRO A 247 -27.23 31.46 30.88
C PRO A 247 -28.48 31.59 31.76
N LEU A 248 -29.43 30.65 31.66
CA LEU A 248 -30.60 30.62 32.55
C LEU A 248 -30.23 30.19 33.97
N LYS A 249 -29.24 29.29 34.09
CA LYS A 249 -28.71 28.85 35.38
C LYS A 249 -28.04 30.00 36.13
N VAL A 250 -27.19 30.77 35.45
CA VAL A 250 -26.52 31.94 36.03
C VAL A 250 -27.54 32.95 36.53
N LEU A 251 -28.58 33.26 35.74
CA LEU A 251 -29.67 34.14 36.17
C LEU A 251 -30.42 33.59 37.39
N ALA A 252 -30.67 32.29 37.46
CA ALA A 252 -31.32 31.64 38.61
C ALA A 252 -30.42 31.55 39.87
N ASP A 253 -29.10 31.70 39.71
CA ASP A 253 -28.11 31.66 40.79
C ASP A 253 -27.71 33.04 41.30
N GLU A 254 -28.14 34.13 40.64
CA GLU A 254 -27.87 35.49 41.12
C GLU A 254 -28.48 35.74 42.52
N PRO A 255 -27.72 36.34 43.46
CA PRO A 255 -28.22 36.64 44.80
C PRO A 255 -29.33 37.71 44.71
N GLY A 256 -30.57 37.30 44.99
CA GLY A 256 -31.77 38.14 44.81
C GLY A 256 -32.60 37.80 43.57
N ALA A 257 -32.23 36.76 42.82
CA ALA A 257 -33.02 36.25 41.70
C ALA A 257 -34.45 35.94 42.14
N SER A 258 -35.42 36.49 41.39
CA SER A 258 -36.83 36.20 41.60
C SER A 258 -37.07 34.69 41.42
N GLY A 259 -37.90 34.08 42.26
CA GLY A 259 -38.31 32.66 42.12
C GLY A 259 -38.86 32.31 40.73
N ILE A 260 -39.32 33.33 39.98
CA ILE A 260 -39.74 33.24 38.57
C ILE A 260 -38.59 32.81 37.64
N GLN A 261 -37.34 33.22 37.90
CA GLN A 261 -36.18 32.85 37.08
C GLN A 261 -35.73 31.41 37.36
N ALA A 262 -35.75 31.00 38.63
CA ALA A 262 -35.52 29.61 39.03
C ALA A 262 -36.60 28.68 38.46
N GLU A 263 -37.87 29.11 38.46
CA GLU A 263 -38.97 28.39 37.81
C GLU A 263 -38.73 28.20 36.31
N ARG A 264 -38.37 29.27 35.58
CA ARG A 264 -38.12 29.20 34.13
C ARG A 264 -36.97 28.25 33.79
N TYR A 265 -35.88 28.31 34.55
CA TYR A 265 -34.78 27.37 34.43
C TYR A 265 -35.25 25.92 34.67
N LEU A 266 -35.95 25.68 35.78
CA LEU A 266 -36.37 24.34 36.18
C LEU A 266 -37.39 23.72 35.21
N LYS A 267 -38.33 24.51 34.68
CA LYS A 267 -39.25 24.06 33.62
C LYS A 267 -38.49 23.59 32.39
N ARG A 268 -37.55 24.40 31.90
CA ARG A 268 -36.79 24.07 30.69
C ARG A 268 -35.84 22.88 30.90
N TRP A 269 -35.23 22.81 32.08
CA TRP A 269 -34.38 21.70 32.47
C TRP A 269 -35.17 20.38 32.55
N LEU A 270 -36.34 20.39 33.17
CA LEU A 270 -37.24 19.22 33.25
C LEU A 270 -37.72 18.76 31.86
N GLU A 271 -38.03 19.70 30.96
CA GLU A 271 -38.37 19.38 29.56
C GLU A 271 -37.23 18.64 28.86
N VAL A 272 -35.98 19.12 29.00
CA VAL A 272 -34.80 18.50 28.38
C VAL A 272 -34.54 17.12 28.97
N ILE A 273 -34.53 16.97 30.30
CA ILE A 273 -34.32 15.68 30.96
C ILE A 273 -35.39 14.68 30.53
N ARG A 274 -36.67 15.06 30.55
CA ARG A 274 -37.78 14.18 30.19
C ARG A 274 -37.67 13.70 28.75
N GLU A 275 -37.47 14.61 27.80
CA GLU A 275 -37.41 14.27 26.38
C GLU A 275 -36.17 13.41 26.07
N GLN A 276 -35.00 13.81 26.57
CA GLN A 276 -33.74 13.15 26.23
C GLN A 276 -33.54 11.82 26.96
N SER A 277 -33.95 11.69 28.23
CA SER A 277 -33.85 10.41 28.96
C SER A 277 -34.72 9.33 28.31
N PHE A 278 -35.97 9.66 27.97
CA PHE A 278 -36.86 8.74 27.26
C PHE A 278 -36.31 8.38 25.87
N GLY A 279 -35.87 9.37 25.10
CA GLY A 279 -35.29 9.16 23.77
C GLY A 279 -34.06 8.26 23.79
N VAL A 280 -33.16 8.44 24.77
CA VAL A 280 -31.94 7.63 24.92
C VAL A 280 -32.27 6.19 25.28
N VAL A 281 -33.15 5.95 26.26
CA VAL A 281 -33.50 4.59 26.69
C VAL A 281 -34.31 3.85 25.61
N SER A 282 -35.21 4.55 24.91
CA SER A 282 -35.92 3.98 23.75
C SER A 282 -34.96 3.59 22.63
N MET A 283 -34.00 4.47 22.31
CA MET A 283 -32.96 4.20 21.34
C MET A 283 -32.05 3.03 21.77
N TYR A 284 -31.69 2.95 23.05
CA TYR A 284 -30.92 1.85 23.61
C TYR A 284 -31.64 0.51 23.42
N ARG A 285 -32.91 0.39 23.81
CA ARG A 285 -33.70 -0.85 23.66
C ARG A 285 -33.86 -1.27 22.20
N SER A 286 -33.92 -0.30 21.29
CA SER A 286 -33.96 -0.54 19.85
C SER A 286 -32.63 -1.07 19.28
N ILE A 287 -31.49 -0.58 19.78
CA ILE A 287 -30.16 -0.94 19.29
C ILE A 287 -29.66 -2.24 19.94
N PHE A 288 -30.00 -2.44 21.22
CA PHE A 288 -29.61 -3.57 22.06
C PHE A 288 -30.89 -4.30 22.55
N PRO A 289 -31.53 -5.11 21.69
CA PRO A 289 -32.68 -5.91 22.12
C PRO A 289 -32.25 -6.89 23.23
N ALA A 290 -33.12 -7.14 24.20
CA ALA A 290 -32.83 -7.93 25.42
C ALA A 290 -32.20 -9.32 25.14
N THR A 291 -32.46 -9.90 23.97
CA THR A 291 -31.88 -11.17 23.51
C THR A 291 -30.36 -11.10 23.25
N SER A 292 -29.78 -9.91 23.19
CA SER A 292 -28.33 -9.70 23.00
C SER A 292 -27.53 -9.59 24.30
N GLN A 293 -28.20 -9.50 25.46
CA GLN A 293 -27.55 -9.64 26.77
C GLN A 293 -27.43 -11.12 27.21
N SER A 294 -28.19 -12.02 26.58
CA SER A 294 -28.19 -13.47 26.87
C SER A 294 -27.37 -14.32 25.90
N SER A 295 -26.69 -13.71 24.92
CA SER A 295 -26.00 -14.42 23.83
C SER A 295 -24.48 -14.54 23.99
N SER A 296 -23.97 -14.58 25.22
CA SER A 296 -22.62 -15.11 25.53
C SER A 296 -22.64 -16.55 26.01
N THR A 297 -23.79 -17.24 25.98
CA THR A 297 -23.88 -18.68 26.27
C THR A 297 -24.77 -19.42 25.27
N SER A 298 -24.15 -20.40 24.62
CA SER A 298 -24.73 -21.56 23.91
C SER A 298 -24.96 -21.43 22.40
N GLY A 299 -24.23 -22.26 21.63
CA GLY A 299 -24.66 -22.65 20.28
C GLY A 299 -23.62 -22.96 19.21
N HIS A 300 -22.45 -23.53 19.51
CA HIS A 300 -21.63 -24.19 18.50
C HIS A 300 -22.32 -25.48 17.98
N ILE A 301 -23.01 -25.44 16.83
CA ILE A 301 -23.17 -26.57 15.89
C ILE A 301 -23.28 -25.94 14.49
N ARG A 302 -22.25 -25.99 13.63
CA ARG A 302 -21.81 -27.16 12.87
C ARG A 302 -20.29 -27.15 12.67
N ARG A 303 -19.60 -28.14 13.22
CA ARG A 303 -18.23 -28.52 12.82
C ARG A 303 -18.31 -29.71 11.86
N SER A 304 -17.61 -29.61 10.74
CA SER A 304 -17.00 -30.77 10.09
C SER A 304 -15.72 -31.13 10.85
N SER A 305 -15.55 -32.43 11.08
CA SER A 305 -14.49 -33.19 11.74
C SER A 305 -13.04 -32.68 11.65
N SER A 306 -12.33 -32.68 12.77
CA SER A 306 -11.06 -33.41 12.97
C SER A 306 -10.57 -33.27 14.41
N MET A 307 -9.89 -34.33 14.89
CA MET A 307 -9.49 -34.55 16.28
C MET A 307 -8.42 -33.56 16.77
N SER A 308 -8.53 -33.14 18.04
CA SER A 308 -7.37 -33.06 18.94
C SER A 308 -7.82 -32.91 20.39
N PHE A 309 -7.02 -33.54 21.24
CA PHE A 309 -7.07 -33.70 22.68
C PHE A 309 -6.61 -32.40 23.36
N ALA A 310 -7.40 -31.84 24.28
CA ALA A 310 -6.97 -30.72 25.13
C ALA A 310 -7.73 -30.71 26.47
N GLU A 311 -6.93 -30.54 27.53
CA GLU A 311 -7.25 -30.48 28.96
C GLU A 311 -8.41 -29.53 29.32
N GLU A 312 -9.27 -30.01 30.23
CA GLU A 312 -10.28 -29.22 30.93
C GLU A 312 -9.59 -28.29 31.93
N ILE A 313 -9.52 -27.00 31.61
CA ILE A 313 -9.27 -25.92 32.56
C ILE A 313 -10.64 -25.29 32.85
N GLU A 314 -11.17 -25.51 34.04
CA GLU A 314 -12.36 -24.81 34.56
C GLU A 314 -12.02 -23.32 34.75
N GLU A 315 -12.42 -22.47 33.80
CA GLU A 315 -12.43 -21.02 34.01
C GLU A 315 -13.64 -20.61 34.87
N PRO A 316 -13.49 -19.69 35.85
CA PRO A 316 -14.57 -19.31 36.73
C PRO A 316 -15.61 -18.48 35.98
N VAL A 317 -16.89 -18.85 36.15
CA VAL A 317 -18.06 -18.16 35.61
C VAL A 317 -18.07 -16.71 36.10
N GLU A 318 -17.70 -15.77 35.22
CA GLU A 318 -17.87 -14.34 35.46
C GLU A 318 -19.36 -14.02 35.64
N GLN A 319 -19.68 -13.40 36.77
CA GLN A 319 -21.04 -12.96 37.10
C GLN A 319 -21.53 -11.96 36.03
N PRO A 320 -22.82 -11.99 35.64
CA PRO A 320 -23.36 -10.98 34.74
C PRO A 320 -23.20 -9.61 35.38
N GLY A 321 -22.45 -8.72 34.72
CA GLY A 321 -22.22 -7.36 35.18
C GLY A 321 -23.53 -6.60 35.45
N PRO A 322 -23.48 -5.52 36.25
CA PRO A 322 -24.66 -4.72 36.58
C PRO A 322 -25.38 -4.23 35.32
N ASP A 323 -26.71 -4.22 35.33
CA ASP A 323 -27.49 -3.75 34.19
C ASP A 323 -27.06 -2.32 33.84
N PRO A 324 -26.48 -2.08 32.65
CA PRO A 324 -25.99 -0.76 32.27
C PRO A 324 -27.10 0.29 32.24
N VAL A 325 -28.35 -0.14 32.05
CA VAL A 325 -29.52 0.76 32.15
C VAL A 325 -29.74 1.21 33.59
N ALA A 326 -29.58 0.33 34.57
CA ALA A 326 -29.73 0.68 35.98
C ALA A 326 -28.71 1.75 36.41
N GLY A 327 -27.44 1.60 36.03
CA GLY A 327 -26.41 2.61 36.32
C GLY A 327 -26.66 3.96 35.62
N PHE A 328 -27.21 3.95 34.40
CA PHE A 328 -27.62 5.19 33.73
C PHE A 328 -28.81 5.86 34.45
N VAL A 329 -29.78 5.08 34.90
CA VAL A 329 -30.95 5.56 35.63
C VAL A 329 -30.53 6.14 36.99
N GLU A 330 -29.63 5.48 37.72
CA GLU A 330 -29.06 5.97 38.99
C GLU A 330 -28.36 7.32 38.82
N ALA A 331 -27.47 7.46 37.83
CA ALA A 331 -26.79 8.72 37.54
C ALA A 331 -27.75 9.86 37.13
N LEU A 332 -28.87 9.52 36.48
CA LEU A 332 -29.93 10.50 36.20
C LEU A 332 -30.65 10.92 37.48
N VAL A 333 -30.93 10.00 38.40
CA VAL A 333 -31.58 10.31 39.68
C VAL A 333 -30.73 11.22 40.52
N GLU A 334 -29.44 10.90 40.67
CA GLU A 334 -28.50 11.72 41.43
C GLU A 334 -28.46 13.15 40.87
N MET A 335 -28.39 13.30 39.55
CA MET A 335 -28.48 14.62 38.90
C MET A 335 -29.82 15.31 39.16
N MET A 336 -30.93 14.56 39.16
CA MET A 336 -32.26 15.11 39.43
C MET A 336 -32.41 15.58 40.87
N ASP A 337 -31.97 14.78 41.84
CA ASP A 337 -32.04 15.11 43.26
C ASP A 337 -31.19 16.33 43.59
N GLU A 338 -29.95 16.38 43.08
CA GLU A 338 -29.06 17.52 43.25
C GLU A 338 -29.63 18.85 42.70
N THR A 339 -30.29 18.80 41.55
CA THR A 339 -30.80 20.00 40.88
C THR A 339 -32.14 20.42 41.48
N LEU A 340 -33.03 19.48 41.77
CA LEU A 340 -34.31 19.76 42.43
C LEU A 340 -34.08 20.27 43.85
N GLY A 341 -33.19 19.67 44.64
CA GLY A 341 -32.85 20.13 45.99
C GLY A 341 -32.29 21.56 46.03
N ARG A 342 -31.56 22.00 44.99
CA ARG A 342 -30.99 23.36 44.92
C ARG A 342 -31.99 24.44 44.47
N TYR A 343 -32.91 24.12 43.55
CA TYR A 343 -33.78 25.12 42.91
C TYR A 343 -35.24 25.07 43.36
N LEU A 344 -35.75 23.92 43.79
CA LEU A 344 -37.15 23.77 44.24
C LEU A 344 -37.48 24.64 45.48
N PRO A 345 -36.60 24.76 46.50
CA PRO A 345 -36.87 25.62 47.65
C PRO A 345 -36.93 27.13 47.32
N LYS A 346 -36.33 27.54 46.19
CA LYS A 346 -36.35 28.94 45.73
C LYS A 346 -37.71 29.34 45.12
N VAL A 347 -38.59 28.37 44.84
CA VAL A 347 -39.91 28.62 44.23
C VAL A 347 -40.95 28.85 45.33
N THR A 348 -41.34 30.10 45.51
CA THR A 348 -42.28 30.52 46.58
C THR A 348 -43.75 30.29 46.22
N GLU A 349 -44.09 30.15 44.93
CA GLU A 349 -45.48 29.94 44.48
C GLU A 349 -45.90 28.47 44.57
N LYS A 350 -46.90 28.19 45.42
CA LYS A 350 -47.43 26.83 45.65
C LYS A 350 -48.01 26.17 44.39
N SER A 351 -48.74 26.92 43.57
CA SER A 351 -49.35 26.42 42.31
C SER A 351 -48.29 26.00 41.28
N VAL A 352 -47.21 26.78 41.17
CA VAL A 352 -46.08 26.50 40.29
C VAL A 352 -45.30 25.29 40.78
N ARG A 353 -45.03 25.22 42.08
CA ARG A 353 -44.36 24.08 42.71
C ARG A 353 -45.13 22.78 42.48
N GLU A 354 -46.45 22.76 42.71
CA GLU A 354 -47.30 21.59 42.43
C GLU A 354 -47.23 21.17 40.95
N SER A 355 -47.18 22.13 40.02
CA SER A 355 -47.04 21.86 38.59
C SER A 355 -45.69 21.23 38.24
N LEU A 356 -44.60 21.76 38.81
CA LEU A 356 -43.24 21.22 38.65
C LEU A 356 -43.11 19.81 39.23
N LEU A 357 -43.66 19.56 40.42
CA LEU A 357 -43.68 18.21 41.02
C LEU A 357 -44.49 17.22 40.18
N THR A 358 -45.59 17.67 39.56
CA THR A 358 -46.35 16.85 38.61
C THR A 358 -45.51 16.51 37.37
N HIS A 359 -44.68 17.44 36.88
CA HIS A 359 -43.77 17.20 35.77
C HIS A 359 -42.63 16.24 36.14
N VAL A 360 -42.07 16.34 37.35
CA VAL A 360 -41.09 15.39 37.89
C VAL A 360 -41.66 13.98 37.95
N LEU A 361 -42.89 13.84 38.48
CA LEU A 361 -43.58 12.54 38.53
C LEU A 361 -43.92 12.00 37.14
N TYR A 362 -44.23 12.87 36.17
CA TYR A 362 -44.39 12.44 34.80
C TYR A 362 -43.07 11.93 34.21
N ALA A 363 -41.97 12.64 34.43
CA ALA A 363 -40.64 12.21 33.98
C ALA A 363 -40.26 10.86 34.59
N SER A 364 -40.44 10.73 35.91
CA SER A 364 -40.27 9.48 36.66
C SER A 364 -41.15 8.35 36.12
N GLY A 365 -42.44 8.59 35.87
CA GLY A 365 -43.36 7.60 35.31
C GLY A 365 -43.01 7.20 33.87
N SER A 366 -42.53 8.12 33.04
CA SER A 366 -42.09 7.82 31.68
C SER A 366 -40.83 6.96 31.63
N LEU A 367 -39.92 7.15 32.60
CA LEU A 367 -38.69 6.37 32.73
C LEU A 367 -38.94 5.04 33.48
N GLY A 368 -39.94 4.99 34.37
CA GLY A 368 -40.39 3.77 35.05
C GLY A 368 -41.09 2.76 34.15
N ARG A 369 -41.78 3.21 33.10
CA ARG A 369 -42.25 2.33 32.01
C ARG A 369 -41.11 1.61 31.28
N LEU A 370 -39.87 2.07 31.44
CA LEU A 370 -38.68 1.53 30.78
C LEU A 370 -37.79 0.70 31.74
N GLY A 371 -38.24 0.51 32.98
CA GLY A 371 -37.62 -0.40 33.97
C GLY A 371 -36.94 0.27 35.17
N GLY A 372 -37.06 1.59 35.35
CA GLY A 372 -36.50 2.29 36.53
C GLY A 372 -37.57 2.64 37.58
N GLU A 373 -37.55 2.02 38.75
CA GLU A 373 -38.43 2.41 39.87
C GLU A 373 -37.94 3.72 40.53
N LEU A 374 -38.21 4.83 39.85
CA LEU A 374 -37.70 6.17 40.18
C LEU A 374 -38.57 6.94 41.17
N ALA A 375 -39.84 6.56 41.27
CA ALA A 375 -40.82 7.25 42.08
C ALA A 375 -40.54 7.11 43.58
N GLY A 376 -39.96 5.98 44.02
CA GLY A 376 -39.59 5.75 45.41
C GLY A 376 -38.41 6.61 45.84
N VAL A 377 -37.31 6.58 45.07
CA VAL A 377 -36.07 7.30 45.39
C VAL A 377 -36.25 8.83 45.33
N LEU A 378 -36.99 9.34 44.34
CA LEU A 378 -37.33 10.77 44.28
C LEU A 378 -38.35 11.19 45.35
N GLY A 379 -39.13 10.24 45.88
CA GLY A 379 -40.13 10.47 46.93
C GLY A 379 -39.51 10.89 48.26
N GLU A 380 -38.37 10.32 48.62
CA GLU A 380 -37.68 10.58 49.89
C GLU A 380 -36.80 11.85 49.88
N GLY A 381 -36.27 12.25 48.72
CA GLY A 381 -35.34 13.40 48.60
C GLY A 381 -35.98 14.73 48.18
N VAL A 382 -37.02 14.70 47.33
CA VAL A 382 -37.55 15.90 46.65
C VAL A 382 -38.82 16.47 47.31
N PHE A 383 -39.59 15.65 48.03
CA PHE A 383 -40.85 16.07 48.65
C PHE A 383 -40.65 16.44 50.12
N GLU A 384 -41.21 17.57 50.56
CA GLU A 384 -41.08 18.02 51.96
C GLU A 384 -41.92 17.17 52.94
N SER A 385 -42.87 16.38 52.44
CA SER A 385 -43.71 15.48 53.24
C SER A 385 -44.26 14.34 52.39
N GLU A 386 -44.38 13.13 52.98
CA GLU A 386 -45.11 12.00 52.38
C GLU A 386 -46.55 12.38 51.97
N GLU A 387 -47.19 13.32 52.67
CA GLU A 387 -48.51 13.80 52.29
C GLU A 387 -48.52 14.60 50.98
N GLU A 388 -47.46 15.38 50.70
CA GLU A 388 -47.31 16.12 49.44
C GLU A 388 -47.09 15.14 48.29
N PHE A 389 -46.23 14.13 48.51
CA PHE A 389 -46.00 13.04 47.56
C PHE A 389 -47.31 12.30 47.22
N VAL A 390 -48.08 11.89 48.23
CA VAL A 390 -49.36 11.19 48.03
C VAL A 390 -50.39 12.08 47.33
N LYS A 391 -50.47 13.37 47.66
CA LYS A 391 -51.39 14.33 46.99
C LYS A 391 -51.05 14.54 45.52
N VAL A 392 -49.76 14.63 45.16
CA VAL A 392 -49.37 14.79 43.75
C VAL A 392 -49.49 13.46 42.98
N MET A 393 -49.16 12.32 43.59
CA MET A 393 -49.36 10.99 43.00
C MET A 393 -50.83 10.65 42.73
N THR A 394 -51.72 10.94 43.68
CA THR A 394 -53.17 10.76 43.48
C THR A 394 -53.72 11.66 42.38
N ARG A 395 -53.24 12.91 42.30
CA ARG A 395 -53.58 13.85 41.21
C ARG A 395 -53.05 13.37 39.86
N GLN A 396 -51.82 12.87 39.78
CA GLN A 396 -51.26 12.29 38.56
C GLN A 396 -52.09 11.08 38.11
N ARG A 397 -52.45 10.18 39.02
CA ARG A 397 -53.28 9.01 38.72
C ARG A 397 -54.67 9.40 38.23
N ALA A 398 -55.27 10.44 38.82
CA ALA A 398 -56.55 10.99 38.37
C ALA A 398 -56.45 11.66 36.98
N LEU A 399 -55.36 12.35 36.68
CA LEU A 399 -55.12 12.97 35.37
C LEU A 399 -54.82 11.92 34.28
N ALA A 400 -54.04 10.89 34.60
CA ALA A 400 -53.80 9.75 33.73
C ALA A 400 -55.12 9.01 33.40
N GLY A 401 -55.94 8.73 34.42
CA GLY A 401 -57.27 8.11 34.22
C GLY A 401 -58.22 8.96 33.38
N LYS A 402 -58.17 10.30 33.50
CA LYS A 402 -58.94 11.21 32.63
C LYS A 402 -58.45 11.20 31.18
N LEU A 403 -57.13 11.14 30.96
CA LEU A 403 -56.56 11.06 29.61
C LEU A 403 -56.82 9.71 28.94
N GLU A 404 -56.78 8.61 29.69
CA GLU A 404 -57.14 7.28 29.20
C GLU A 404 -58.63 7.19 28.88
N ALA A 405 -59.51 7.77 29.71
CA ALA A 405 -60.93 7.88 29.40
C ALA A 405 -61.19 8.72 28.13
N LEU A 406 -60.48 9.84 27.95
CA LEU A 406 -60.57 10.68 26.75
C LEU A 406 -60.02 9.99 25.50
N ALA A 407 -58.93 9.23 25.63
CA ALA A 407 -58.36 8.44 24.54
C ALA A 407 -59.28 7.26 24.14
N ALA A 408 -59.89 6.58 25.13
CA ALA A 408 -60.86 5.52 24.91
C ALA A 408 -62.13 6.05 24.22
N THR A 409 -62.59 7.27 24.53
CA THR A 409 -63.70 7.90 23.81
C THR A 409 -63.35 8.37 22.39
N ARG A 410 -62.07 8.52 22.06
CA ARG A 410 -61.60 8.98 20.74
C ARG A 410 -61.17 7.85 19.81
N GLY A 411 -60.98 6.64 20.33
CA GLY A 411 -60.73 5.40 19.58
C GLY A 411 -62.00 4.66 19.13
N VAL A 412 -63.18 5.24 19.38
CA VAL A 412 -64.49 4.75 18.91
C VAL A 412 -65.09 5.80 17.97
N VAL A 413 -64.40 6.10 16.87
CA VAL A 413 -64.97 6.65 15.62
C VAL A 413 -64.17 6.10 14.46
#